data_AF-A0A8K0TT74-F1
#
_entry.id   AF-A0A8K0TT74-F1
#
_cell.length_a   1.000
_cell.length_b   1.000
_cell.length_c   1.000
_cell.angle_alpha   90.00
_cell.angle_beta   90.00
_cell.angle_gamma   90.00
#
_symmetry.space_group_name_H-M   'P 1'
#
loop_
_entity.id
_entity.type
_entity.pdbx_description
1 polymer ?
#
loop_
_entity_poly.entity_id
_entity_poly.type
_entity_poly.pdbx_seq_one_letter_code
_entity_poly.pdbx_strand_id
1 'polypeptide(L)'
;MSTSEIRDRLGLDSGGGRVLYVLVFRKLRPITELIGDEFLRAFWATVRCHLMLWQNGVYHRDVSPSNLMYYRDEVGNVVGMLNDFDLASTSDHTTGTERTGTVLFMALDLLTKLALRGEVTHLYEHDAESFVWVLTWISLRYSNGKPLKNAELDKWLRVDAVTCRKEKLHFLDLSGGLLDNKDYPPGEGHEYHLEIAQACLMSIQSIRTASLEVPRQSRVAKRTGLKKSMGAEKPETVFKKFFVDPIDNEVWESVFVEQRWAETM
;
A
#
# COMPACT_ATOMS: atom_id res chain seq x y z
N MET A 1 9.43 13.78 -35.34
CA MET A 1 8.85 13.52 -36.67
C MET A 1 7.65 12.61 -36.47
N SER A 2 6.45 13.15 -36.68
CA SER A 2 5.19 12.40 -36.50
C SER A 2 4.94 11.47 -37.70
N THR A 3 4.10 10.45 -37.53
CA THR A 3 3.73 9.61 -38.69
C THR A 3 2.85 10.38 -39.69
N SER A 4 2.19 11.47 -39.29
CA SER A 4 1.55 12.40 -40.25
C SER A 4 2.59 13.08 -41.14
N GLU A 5 3.68 13.61 -40.58
CA GLU A 5 4.74 14.25 -41.38
C GLU A 5 5.41 13.27 -42.35
N ILE A 6 5.58 12.01 -41.95
CA ILE A 6 6.13 10.98 -42.84
C ILE A 6 5.14 10.67 -43.97
N ARG A 7 3.85 10.54 -43.66
CA ARG A 7 2.79 10.26 -44.65
C ARG A 7 2.63 11.40 -45.65
N ASP A 8 2.63 12.65 -45.17
CA ASP A 8 2.59 13.84 -46.03
C ASP A 8 3.79 13.87 -46.98
N ARG A 9 5.01 13.58 -46.49
CA ARG A 9 6.22 13.51 -47.33
C ARG A 9 6.21 12.38 -48.36
N LEU A 10 5.40 11.34 -48.14
CA LEU A 10 5.22 10.22 -49.06
C LEU A 10 3.98 10.38 -49.97
N GLY A 11 3.26 11.50 -49.87
CA GLY A 11 2.04 11.75 -50.64
C GLY A 11 0.85 10.87 -50.23
N LEU A 12 0.84 10.39 -48.98
CA LEU A 12 -0.21 9.55 -48.40
C LEU A 12 -1.14 10.38 -47.53
N ASP A 13 -2.39 9.93 -47.37
CA ASP A 13 -3.34 10.53 -46.43
C ASP A 13 -2.77 10.57 -44.99
N SER A 14 -2.80 11.75 -44.38
CA SER A 14 -2.27 12.04 -43.04
C SER A 14 -3.26 11.80 -41.91
N GLY A 15 -4.49 11.35 -42.22
CA GLY A 15 -5.47 10.87 -41.25
C GLY A 15 -4.94 9.76 -40.33
N GLY A 16 -5.09 9.95 -39.01
CA GLY A 16 -4.70 8.96 -38.00
C GLY A 16 -3.19 8.87 -37.72
N GLY A 17 -2.42 9.93 -38.01
CA GLY A 17 -1.02 9.98 -37.62
C GLY A 17 -0.81 9.95 -36.10
N ARG A 18 0.31 9.37 -35.69
CA ARG A 18 0.73 9.19 -34.30
C ARG A 18 2.02 9.95 -34.08
N VAL A 19 2.13 10.55 -32.90
CA VAL A 19 3.37 11.13 -32.40
C VAL A 19 3.94 10.15 -31.38
N LEU A 20 5.19 9.74 -31.57
CA LEU A 20 5.89 8.96 -30.55
C LEU A 20 6.27 9.91 -29.42
N TYR A 21 5.69 9.69 -28.24
CA TYR A 21 6.15 10.30 -27.01
C TYR A 21 7.07 9.31 -26.31
N VAL A 22 8.33 9.71 -26.10
CA VAL A 22 9.27 8.97 -25.28
C VAL A 22 9.37 9.69 -23.95
N LEU A 23 8.97 9.03 -22.88
CA LEU A 23 9.17 9.52 -21.54
C LEU A 23 10.49 8.95 -21.00
N VAL A 24 11.40 9.83 -20.56
CA VAL A 24 12.68 9.44 -19.98
C VAL A 24 12.59 9.73 -18.48
N PHE A 25 12.71 8.66 -17.68
CA PHE A 25 12.72 8.75 -16.23
C PHE A 25 13.94 8.04 -15.67
N ARG A 26 14.28 8.39 -14.42
CA ARG A 26 15.27 7.63 -13.66
C ARG A 26 14.79 6.18 -13.52
N LYS A 27 15.71 5.23 -13.70
CA LYS A 27 15.42 3.81 -13.50
C LYS A 27 15.05 3.56 -12.04
N LEU A 28 13.82 3.11 -11.81
CA LEU A 28 13.35 2.63 -10.52
C LEU A 28 13.66 1.14 -10.38
N ARG A 29 13.93 0.69 -9.15
CA ARG A 29 14.21 -0.70 -8.81
C ARG A 29 13.18 -1.20 -7.79
N PRO A 30 12.80 -2.49 -7.79
CA PRO A 30 11.84 -3.02 -6.82
C PRO A 30 12.34 -2.88 -5.39
N ILE A 31 11.48 -2.46 -4.46
CA ILE A 31 11.85 -2.33 -3.04
C ILE A 31 12.34 -3.65 -2.43
N THR A 32 11.92 -4.79 -3.00
CA THR A 32 12.26 -6.14 -2.56
C THR A 32 13.74 -6.49 -2.69
N GLU A 33 14.51 -5.70 -3.45
CA GLU A 33 15.97 -5.83 -3.53
C GLU A 33 16.70 -5.25 -2.31
N LEU A 34 16.02 -4.45 -1.48
CA LEU A 34 16.59 -3.83 -0.29
C LEU A 34 16.40 -4.74 0.94
N ILE A 35 17.35 -4.66 1.86
CA ILE A 35 17.34 -5.33 3.17
C ILE A 35 17.80 -4.34 4.26
N GLY A 36 17.65 -4.73 5.53
CA GLY A 36 18.01 -3.90 6.68
C GLY A 36 17.46 -2.46 6.62
N ASP A 37 18.23 -1.50 7.15
CA ASP A 37 17.81 -0.11 7.30
C ASP A 37 17.43 0.58 5.98
N GLU A 38 18.03 0.17 4.86
CA GLU A 38 17.72 0.74 3.55
C GLU A 38 16.29 0.38 3.12
N PHE A 39 15.85 -0.85 3.41
CA PHE A 39 14.48 -1.28 3.14
C PHE A 39 13.48 -0.47 3.97
N LEU A 40 13.67 -0.36 5.28
CA LEU A 40 12.75 0.41 6.13
C LEU A 40 12.70 1.88 5.72
N ARG A 41 13.85 2.49 5.40
CA ARG A 41 13.89 3.87 4.91
C ARG A 41 13.07 4.05 3.64
N ALA A 42 13.24 3.16 2.65
CA ALA A 42 12.45 3.19 1.43
C ALA A 42 10.95 2.92 1.68
N PHE A 43 10.65 1.95 2.53
CA PHE A 43 9.28 1.57 2.85
C PHE A 43 8.54 2.73 3.50
N TRP A 44 9.11 3.34 4.54
CA TRP A 44 8.51 4.49 5.21
C TRP A 44 8.44 5.73 4.32
N ALA A 45 9.44 6.00 3.48
CA ALA A 45 9.34 7.05 2.47
C ALA A 45 8.15 6.82 1.54
N THR A 46 7.88 5.56 1.16
CA THR A 46 6.75 5.22 0.29
C THR A 46 5.40 5.37 1.00
N VAL A 47 5.29 4.94 2.26
CA VAL A 47 4.06 5.15 3.06
C VAL A 47 3.80 6.65 3.25
N ARG A 48 4.83 7.46 3.48
CA ARG A 48 4.71 8.93 3.59
C ARG A 48 4.28 9.58 2.29
N CYS A 49 4.86 9.16 1.17
CA CYS A 49 4.44 9.63 -0.16
C CYS A 49 2.96 9.30 -0.41
N HIS A 50 2.53 8.09 -0.09
CA HIS A 50 1.13 7.67 -0.19
C HIS A 50 0.20 8.51 0.70
N LEU A 51 0.57 8.76 1.96
CA LEU A 51 -0.18 9.62 2.87
C LEU A 51 -0.37 11.03 2.30
N MET A 52 0.69 11.62 1.75
CA MET A 52 0.65 12.94 1.13
C MET A 52 -0.29 12.97 -0.09
N LEU A 53 -0.21 11.95 -0.95
CA LEU A 53 -1.12 11.80 -2.09
C LEU A 53 -2.57 11.73 -1.63
N TRP A 54 -2.85 10.89 -0.61
CA TRP A 54 -4.18 10.73 -0.06
C TRP A 54 -4.74 12.06 0.50
N GLN A 55 -3.94 12.81 1.25
CA GLN A 55 -4.32 14.12 1.80
C GLN A 55 -4.64 15.16 0.71
N ASN A 56 -4.02 15.02 -0.46
CA ASN A 56 -4.25 15.88 -1.63
C ASN A 56 -5.30 15.32 -2.60
N GLY A 57 -6.09 14.33 -2.17
CA GLY A 57 -7.19 13.78 -2.96
C GLY A 57 -6.75 12.85 -4.08
N VAL A 58 -5.54 12.27 -4.01
CA VAL A 58 -5.05 11.25 -4.94
C VAL A 58 -5.02 9.90 -4.23
N TYR A 59 -5.91 9.00 -4.64
CA TYR A 59 -6.10 7.70 -4.00
C TYR A 59 -5.47 6.60 -4.85
N HIS A 60 -4.37 5.99 -4.37
CA HIS A 60 -3.61 5.00 -5.15
C HIS A 60 -4.34 3.67 -5.37
N ARG A 61 -4.96 3.12 -4.31
CA ARG A 61 -5.83 1.92 -4.33
C ARG A 61 -5.18 0.58 -4.72
N ASP A 62 -3.93 0.57 -5.16
CA ASP A 62 -3.17 -0.68 -5.41
C ASP A 62 -1.80 -0.72 -4.71
N VAL A 63 -1.82 -0.72 -3.37
CA VAL A 63 -0.60 -0.92 -2.58
C VAL A 63 -0.17 -2.38 -2.67
N SER A 64 0.98 -2.65 -3.29
CA SER A 64 1.53 -4.00 -3.50
C SER A 64 3.06 -3.96 -3.62
N PRO A 65 3.79 -5.08 -3.36
CA PRO A 65 5.25 -5.09 -3.45
C PRO A 65 5.81 -4.70 -4.82
N SER A 66 5.06 -4.92 -5.91
CA SER A 66 5.47 -4.53 -7.27
C SER A 66 5.37 -3.02 -7.52
N ASN A 67 4.58 -2.33 -6.70
CA ASN A 67 4.32 -0.90 -6.84
C ASN A 67 5.19 -0.08 -5.87
N LEU A 68 5.83 -0.72 -4.89
CA LEU A 68 6.84 -0.10 -4.04
C LEU A 68 8.21 -0.22 -4.71
N MET A 69 8.79 0.93 -5.03
CA MET A 69 10.05 1.04 -5.77
C MET A 69 11.05 1.90 -5.00
N TYR A 70 12.31 1.86 -5.40
CA TYR A 70 13.34 2.78 -4.92
C TYR A 70 14.27 3.24 -6.05
N TYR A 71 15.00 4.31 -5.78
CA TYR A 71 16.19 4.69 -6.52
C TYR A 71 17.28 5.13 -5.53
N ARG A 72 18.51 5.31 -6.03
CA ARG A 72 19.58 5.98 -5.28
C ARG A 72 19.79 7.39 -5.82
N ASP A 73 19.83 8.37 -4.92
CA ASP A 73 20.14 9.75 -5.28
C ASP A 73 21.62 9.92 -5.67
N GLU A 74 22.03 11.15 -5.97
CA GLU A 74 23.39 11.46 -6.46
C GLU A 74 24.48 11.14 -5.43
N VAL A 75 24.15 11.16 -4.13
CA VAL A 75 25.07 10.85 -3.04
C VAL A 75 24.93 9.40 -2.55
N GLY A 76 24.05 8.61 -3.16
CA GLY A 76 23.89 7.18 -2.92
C GLY A 76 22.79 6.80 -1.92
N ASN A 77 22.04 7.77 -1.38
CA ASN A 77 20.95 7.50 -0.45
C ASN A 77 19.78 6.81 -1.15
N VAL A 78 19.17 5.85 -0.45
CA VAL A 78 17.96 5.18 -0.92
C VAL A 78 16.75 6.08 -0.72
N VAL A 79 15.96 6.26 -1.78
CA VAL A 79 14.69 6.98 -1.75
C VAL A 79 13.58 6.05 -2.25
N GLY A 80 12.60 5.81 -1.37
CA GLY A 80 11.40 5.03 -1.70
C GLY A 80 10.39 5.84 -2.50
N MET A 81 9.68 5.17 -3.40
CA MET A 81 8.71 5.75 -4.32
C MET A 81 7.54 4.79 -4.52
N LEU A 82 6.34 5.34 -4.67
CA LEU A 82 5.16 4.61 -5.11
C LEU A 82 5.02 4.74 -6.64
N ASN A 83 4.78 3.62 -7.31
CA ASN A 83 4.58 3.53 -8.76
C ASN A 83 3.19 2.95 -9.07
N ASP A 84 2.77 3.07 -10.34
CA ASP A 84 1.56 2.48 -10.91
C ASP A 84 0.26 3.12 -10.43
N PHE A 85 -0.09 4.24 -11.07
CA PHE A 85 -1.29 5.02 -10.79
C PHE A 85 -2.45 4.66 -11.73
N ASP A 86 -2.39 3.55 -12.47
CA ASP A 86 -3.44 3.17 -13.44
C ASP A 86 -4.79 2.90 -12.75
N LEU A 87 -4.77 2.52 -11.47
CA LEU A 87 -5.95 2.32 -10.63
C LEU A 87 -6.24 3.51 -9.71
N ALA A 88 -5.46 4.59 -9.82
CA ALA A 88 -5.63 5.75 -8.98
C ALA A 88 -6.89 6.55 -9.34
N SER A 89 -7.46 7.23 -8.35
CA SER A 89 -8.61 8.11 -8.55
C SER A 89 -8.45 9.42 -7.80
N THR A 90 -9.13 10.45 -8.29
CA THR A 90 -9.33 11.72 -7.58
C THR A 90 -10.71 11.81 -6.91
N SER A 91 -11.50 10.74 -6.97
CA SER A 91 -12.78 10.60 -6.24
C SER A 91 -12.59 9.75 -4.99
N ASP A 92 -13.14 10.23 -3.88
CA ASP A 92 -13.21 9.50 -2.61
C ASP A 92 -14.27 8.39 -2.63
N HIS A 93 -15.05 8.30 -3.71
CA HIS A 93 -16.07 7.28 -3.93
C HIS A 93 -15.53 6.13 -4.79
N THR A 94 -15.82 4.91 -4.37
CA THR A 94 -15.65 3.68 -5.15
C THR A 94 -16.95 3.34 -5.85
N THR A 95 -16.93 3.14 -7.17
CA THR A 95 -18.15 2.81 -7.95
C THR A 95 -18.46 1.31 -7.97
N GLY A 96 -17.70 0.49 -7.23
CA GLY A 96 -17.83 -0.98 -7.22
C GLY A 96 -17.42 -1.69 -8.51
N THR A 97 -17.12 -0.93 -9.57
CA THR A 97 -16.62 -1.43 -10.86
C THR A 97 -15.10 -1.37 -10.97
N GLU A 98 -14.45 -0.68 -10.05
CA GLU A 98 -13.01 -0.56 -9.95
C GLU A 98 -12.51 -1.85 -9.31
N ARG A 99 -12.04 -2.80 -10.13
CA ARG A 99 -11.24 -3.95 -9.67
C ARG A 99 -9.96 -3.41 -9.05
N THR A 100 -10.03 -3.00 -7.80
CA THR A 100 -8.96 -2.29 -7.10
C THR A 100 -8.18 -3.25 -6.24
N GLY A 101 -6.87 -3.14 -6.32
CA GLY A 101 -5.96 -3.81 -5.42
C GLY A 101 -5.62 -5.26 -5.80
N THR A 102 -4.38 -5.60 -5.57
CA THR A 102 -3.94 -6.98 -5.51
C THR A 102 -4.56 -7.66 -4.29
N VAL A 103 -5.48 -8.62 -4.48
CA VAL A 103 -6.30 -9.29 -3.44
C VAL A 103 -5.53 -9.63 -2.17
N LEU A 104 -4.32 -10.16 -2.32
CA LEU A 104 -3.44 -10.54 -1.23
C LEU A 104 -3.10 -9.38 -0.27
N PHE A 105 -3.02 -8.15 -0.78
CA PHE A 105 -2.63 -6.97 -0.01
C PHE A 105 -3.84 -6.12 0.40
N MET A 106 -5.02 -6.35 -0.17
CA MET A 106 -6.22 -5.62 0.24
C MET A 106 -6.56 -5.81 1.73
N ALA A 107 -7.08 -4.75 2.35
CA ALA A 107 -7.58 -4.78 3.71
C ALA A 107 -8.71 -5.81 3.92
N LEU A 108 -8.81 -6.38 5.11
CA LEU A 108 -9.81 -7.40 5.47
C LEU A 108 -11.26 -6.96 5.21
N ASP A 109 -11.55 -5.68 5.36
CA ASP A 109 -12.89 -5.13 5.19
C ASP A 109 -13.25 -4.96 3.71
N LEU A 110 -12.24 -4.78 2.84
CA LEU A 110 -12.38 -4.77 1.39
C LEU A 110 -12.50 -6.17 0.77
N LEU A 111 -12.16 -7.22 1.51
CA LEU A 111 -12.26 -8.61 1.07
C LEU A 111 -13.64 -9.25 1.37
N THR A 112 -14.67 -8.43 1.58
CA THR A 112 -16.04 -8.89 1.88
C THR A 112 -16.94 -8.86 0.65
N LYS A 113 -18.01 -9.67 0.64
CA LYS A 113 -19.01 -9.61 -0.45
C LYS A 113 -19.67 -8.24 -0.62
N LEU A 114 -19.73 -7.42 0.44
CA LEU A 114 -20.26 -6.05 0.38
C LEU A 114 -19.27 -5.14 -0.36
N ALA A 115 -17.99 -5.20 0.02
CA ALA A 115 -16.94 -4.43 -0.63
C ALA A 115 -16.80 -4.79 -2.11
N LEU A 116 -16.87 -6.08 -2.46
CA LEU A 116 -16.84 -6.54 -3.86
C LEU A 116 -18.05 -6.06 -4.69
N ARG A 117 -19.11 -5.57 -4.06
CA ARG A 117 -20.25 -4.92 -4.74
C ARG A 117 -20.16 -3.39 -4.74
N GLY A 118 -19.05 -2.82 -4.27
CA GLY A 118 -18.87 -1.38 -4.14
C GLY A 118 -19.60 -0.74 -2.96
N GLU A 119 -20.11 -1.53 -2.02
CA GLU A 119 -20.91 -1.02 -0.90
C GLU A 119 -20.06 -0.58 0.30
N VAL A 120 -18.73 -0.71 0.20
CA VAL A 120 -17.78 -0.27 1.23
C VAL A 120 -16.98 0.90 0.68
N THR A 121 -17.09 2.05 1.36
CA THR A 121 -16.27 3.23 1.09
C THR A 121 -14.81 2.91 1.36
N HIS A 122 -13.94 3.22 0.40
CA HIS A 122 -12.50 3.06 0.60
C HIS A 122 -11.97 4.20 1.47
N LEU A 123 -11.35 3.86 2.59
CA LEU A 123 -10.76 4.80 3.54
C LEU A 123 -9.25 4.60 3.61
N TYR A 124 -8.51 5.59 4.10
CA TYR A 124 -7.05 5.52 4.22
C TYR A 124 -6.60 4.31 5.07
N GLU A 125 -7.38 3.94 6.09
CA GLU A 125 -7.13 2.75 6.91
C GLU A 125 -7.01 1.46 6.11
N HIS A 126 -7.68 1.36 4.97
CA HIS A 126 -7.55 0.20 4.10
C HIS A 126 -6.18 0.16 3.42
N ASP A 127 -5.70 1.30 2.90
CA ASP A 127 -4.37 1.37 2.28
C ASP A 127 -3.27 1.24 3.35
N ALA A 128 -3.47 1.76 4.55
CA ALA A 128 -2.58 1.56 5.69
C ALA A 128 -2.48 0.07 6.07
N GLU A 129 -3.62 -0.65 6.15
CA GLU A 129 -3.62 -2.10 6.36
C GLU A 129 -2.88 -2.83 5.23
N SER A 130 -3.04 -2.37 3.97
CA SER A 130 -2.32 -2.94 2.83
C SER A 130 -0.82 -2.83 2.95
N PHE A 131 -0.28 -1.70 3.42
CA PHE A 131 1.14 -1.56 3.70
C PHE A 131 1.63 -2.55 4.76
N VAL A 132 0.84 -2.81 5.81
CA VAL A 132 1.19 -3.83 6.82
C VAL A 132 1.28 -5.21 6.17
N TRP A 133 0.29 -5.59 5.34
CA TRP A 133 0.34 -6.86 4.60
C TRP A 133 1.52 -6.94 3.64
N VAL A 134 1.90 -5.85 2.98
CA VAL A 134 3.10 -5.77 2.13
C VAL A 134 4.37 -5.97 2.95
N LEU A 135 4.50 -5.30 4.10
CA LEU A 135 5.65 -5.45 5.00
C LEU A 135 5.80 -6.90 5.48
N THR A 136 4.70 -7.51 5.95
CA THR A 136 4.67 -8.93 6.35
C THR A 136 5.08 -9.83 5.19
N TRP A 137 4.50 -9.62 4.01
CA TRP A 137 4.77 -10.45 2.85
C TRP A 137 6.22 -10.37 2.41
N ILE A 138 6.78 -9.17 2.26
CA ILE A 138 8.18 -9.00 1.86
C ILE A 138 9.09 -9.68 2.87
N SER A 139 8.85 -9.47 4.17
CA SER A 139 9.70 -10.03 5.23
C SER A 139 9.72 -11.56 5.24
N LEU A 140 8.61 -12.21 4.88
CA LEU A 140 8.49 -13.67 4.86
C LEU A 140 8.83 -14.31 3.50
N ARG A 141 8.76 -13.53 2.42
CA ARG A 141 8.77 -14.07 1.05
C ARG A 141 9.91 -13.59 0.19
N TYR A 142 10.80 -12.72 0.68
CA TYR A 142 11.93 -12.24 -0.11
C TYR A 142 13.24 -12.37 0.66
N SER A 143 14.29 -12.77 -0.07
CA SER A 143 15.67 -12.73 0.40
C SER A 143 16.54 -12.29 -0.76
N ASN A 144 17.34 -11.24 -0.55
CA ASN A 144 18.25 -10.69 -1.56
C ASN A 144 17.56 -10.43 -2.92
N GLY A 145 16.37 -9.80 -2.91
CA GLY A 145 15.61 -9.51 -4.13
C GLY A 145 14.87 -10.68 -4.76
N LYS A 146 14.97 -11.89 -4.21
CA LYS A 146 14.39 -13.10 -4.79
C LYS A 146 13.22 -13.63 -3.97
N PRO A 147 12.13 -14.06 -4.63
CA PRO A 147 11.02 -14.68 -3.94
C PRO A 147 11.44 -16.04 -3.37
N LEU A 148 11.21 -16.23 -2.07
CA LEU A 148 11.35 -17.49 -1.36
C LEU A 148 10.13 -18.37 -1.65
N LYS A 149 10.36 -19.68 -1.76
CA LYS A 149 9.28 -20.67 -1.84
C LYS A 149 8.73 -20.90 -0.45
N ASN A 150 7.41 -20.80 -0.30
CA ASN A 150 6.72 -21.14 0.93
C ASN A 150 5.37 -21.72 0.55
N ALA A 151 5.22 -23.04 0.64
CA ALA A 151 4.06 -23.75 0.12
C ALA A 151 2.73 -23.28 0.75
N GLU A 152 2.75 -22.84 2.02
CA GLU A 152 1.55 -22.35 2.70
C GLU A 152 1.19 -20.94 2.21
N LEU A 153 2.15 -20.01 2.22
CA LEU A 153 1.92 -18.64 1.74
C LEU A 153 1.68 -18.59 0.22
N ASP A 154 2.23 -19.53 -0.56
CA ASP A 154 2.01 -19.64 -2.00
C ASP A 154 0.55 -19.95 -2.35
N LYS A 155 -0.20 -20.61 -1.46
CA LYS A 155 -1.64 -20.85 -1.66
C LYS A 155 -2.41 -19.54 -1.71
N TRP A 156 -1.97 -18.52 -0.95
CA TRP A 156 -2.65 -17.24 -0.84
C TRP A 156 -2.64 -16.44 -2.15
N LEU A 157 -1.67 -16.71 -3.05
CA LEU A 157 -1.61 -16.08 -4.37
C LEU A 157 -2.73 -16.53 -5.31
N ARG A 158 -3.46 -17.60 -4.98
CA ARG A 158 -4.42 -18.27 -5.87
C ARG A 158 -5.85 -18.27 -5.37
N VAL A 159 -6.10 -17.73 -4.17
CA VAL A 159 -7.43 -17.74 -3.56
C VAL A 159 -8.23 -16.50 -3.95
N ASP A 160 -9.55 -16.65 -4.01
CA ASP A 160 -10.46 -15.51 -4.19
C ASP A 160 -10.46 -14.59 -2.96
N ALA A 161 -11.02 -13.39 -3.09
CA ALA A 161 -11.04 -12.39 -2.02
C ALA A 161 -11.68 -12.89 -0.71
N VAL A 162 -12.79 -13.61 -0.77
CA VAL A 162 -13.49 -14.09 0.44
C VAL A 162 -12.67 -15.17 1.13
N THR A 163 -12.01 -16.02 0.36
CA THR A 163 -11.09 -17.05 0.88
C THR A 163 -9.82 -16.41 1.44
N CYS A 164 -9.19 -15.47 0.73
CA CYS A 164 -8.05 -14.69 1.22
C CYS A 164 -8.34 -14.05 2.57
N ARG A 165 -9.54 -13.48 2.73
CA ARG A 165 -9.98 -12.91 4.01
C ARG A 165 -9.99 -13.93 5.15
N LYS A 166 -10.42 -15.17 4.90
CA LYS A 166 -10.43 -16.23 5.91
C LYS A 166 -9.01 -16.62 6.31
N GLU A 167 -8.13 -16.79 5.32
CA GLU A 167 -6.73 -17.11 5.56
C GLU A 167 -6.03 -15.99 6.35
N LYS A 168 -6.27 -14.72 6.00
CA LYS A 168 -5.77 -13.56 6.77
C LYS A 168 -6.27 -13.54 8.22
N LEU A 169 -7.55 -13.80 8.45
CA LEU A 169 -8.07 -13.89 9.81
C LEU A 169 -7.46 -15.06 10.58
N HIS A 170 -7.35 -16.23 9.95
CA HIS A 170 -6.72 -17.38 10.56
C HIS A 170 -5.26 -17.09 10.91
N PHE A 171 -4.53 -16.43 10.01
CA PHE A 171 -3.16 -15.98 10.25
C PHE A 171 -3.08 -15.00 11.43
N LEU A 172 -3.99 -14.02 11.51
CA LEU A 172 -4.05 -13.09 12.66
C LEU A 172 -4.34 -13.83 13.96
N ASP A 173 -5.29 -14.77 13.96
CA ASP A 173 -5.66 -15.57 15.13
C ASP A 173 -4.51 -16.48 15.59
N LEU A 174 -3.82 -17.14 14.66
CA LEU A 174 -2.60 -17.92 14.94
C LEU A 174 -1.48 -17.03 15.47
N SER A 175 -1.32 -15.85 14.89
CA SER A 175 -0.28 -14.91 15.25
C SER A 175 -0.55 -14.16 16.56
N GLY A 176 -1.59 -14.52 17.32
CA GLY A 176 -2.17 -13.84 18.49
C GLY A 176 -1.18 -13.41 19.59
N GLY A 177 -0.26 -12.53 19.24
CA GLY A 177 0.86 -12.06 20.04
C GLY A 177 2.24 -12.17 19.37
N LEU A 178 2.52 -13.15 18.50
CA LEU A 178 3.84 -13.32 17.83
C LEU A 178 3.78 -14.42 16.74
N LEU A 179 4.47 -14.25 15.61
CA LEU A 179 4.75 -15.41 14.74
C LEU A 179 5.95 -16.16 15.34
N ASP A 180 5.88 -17.49 15.41
CA ASP A 180 7.07 -18.28 15.68
C ASP A 180 7.97 -18.24 14.44
N ASN A 181 9.15 -17.64 14.57
CA ASN A 181 10.15 -17.56 13.50
C ASN A 181 10.60 -18.96 13.01
N LYS A 182 10.31 -20.04 13.76
CA LYS A 182 10.52 -21.42 13.28
C LYS A 182 9.53 -21.81 12.19
N ASP A 183 8.27 -21.41 12.33
CA ASP A 183 7.20 -21.73 11.37
C ASP A 183 7.21 -20.74 10.19
N TYR A 184 7.60 -19.49 10.48
CA TYR A 184 7.67 -18.41 9.50
C TYR A 184 9.03 -17.70 9.57
N PRO A 185 10.11 -18.35 9.10
CA PRO A 185 11.43 -17.74 9.11
C PRO A 185 11.43 -16.51 8.17
N PRO A 186 11.94 -15.36 8.64
CA PRO A 186 12.13 -14.21 7.77
C PRO A 186 13.17 -14.53 6.71
N GLY A 187 13.08 -13.87 5.56
CA GLY A 187 14.18 -13.86 4.61
C GLY A 187 15.39 -13.13 5.17
N GLU A 188 16.58 -13.51 4.70
CA GLU A 188 17.84 -12.91 5.13
C GLU A 188 17.79 -11.37 5.04
N GLY A 189 18.06 -10.70 6.16
CA GLY A 189 18.04 -9.24 6.26
C GLY A 189 16.66 -8.61 6.46
N HIS A 190 15.63 -9.42 6.74
CA HIS A 190 14.28 -8.99 7.09
C HIS A 190 13.81 -9.39 8.50
N GLU A 191 14.71 -9.83 9.36
CA GLU A 191 14.40 -10.26 10.73
C GLU A 191 13.70 -9.14 11.51
N TYR A 192 14.31 -7.96 11.54
CA TYR A 192 13.75 -6.78 12.20
C TYR A 192 12.48 -6.25 11.52
N HIS A 193 12.37 -6.42 10.20
CA HIS A 193 11.16 -6.03 9.46
C HIS A 193 9.96 -6.88 9.85
N LEU A 194 10.18 -8.18 10.08
CA LEU A 194 9.14 -9.09 10.53
C LEU A 194 8.67 -8.74 11.94
N GLU A 195 9.56 -8.35 12.84
CA GLU A 195 9.20 -7.87 14.19
C GLU A 195 8.30 -6.63 14.13
N ILE A 196 8.63 -5.64 13.28
CA ILE A 196 7.79 -4.46 13.05
C ILE A 196 6.44 -4.87 12.44
N ALA A 197 6.45 -5.78 11.46
CA ALA A 197 5.24 -6.28 10.83
C ALA A 197 4.30 -6.95 11.84
N GLN A 198 4.85 -7.78 12.73
CA GLN A 198 4.11 -8.43 13.82
C GLN A 198 3.47 -7.39 14.75
N ALA A 199 4.22 -6.36 15.16
CA ALA A 199 3.67 -5.27 15.97
C ALA A 199 2.49 -4.58 15.29
N CYS A 200 2.60 -4.29 13.99
CA CYS A 200 1.52 -3.70 13.22
C CYS A 200 0.31 -4.63 13.06
N LEU A 201 0.53 -5.93 12.85
CA LEU A 201 -0.53 -6.95 12.79
C LEU A 201 -1.29 -7.07 14.12
N MET A 202 -0.59 -7.00 15.25
CA MET A 202 -1.21 -6.96 16.57
C MET A 202 -2.09 -5.71 16.75
N SER A 203 -1.64 -4.55 16.27
CA SER A 203 -2.45 -3.32 16.27
C SER A 203 -3.73 -3.50 15.44
N ILE A 204 -3.64 -4.10 14.25
CA ILE A 204 -4.81 -4.44 13.42
C ILE A 204 -5.77 -5.35 14.19
N GLN A 205 -5.26 -6.42 14.82
CA GLN A 205 -6.09 -7.35 15.57
C GLN A 205 -6.79 -6.66 16.76
N SER A 206 -6.07 -5.82 17.52
CA SER A 206 -6.61 -5.08 18.66
C SER A 206 -7.75 -4.13 18.25
N ILE A 207 -7.54 -3.33 17.20
CA ILE A 207 -8.56 -2.40 16.67
C ILE A 207 -9.83 -3.16 16.25
N ARG A 208 -9.66 -4.33 15.64
CA ARG A 208 -10.76 -5.19 15.19
C ARG A 208 -11.53 -5.79 16.36
N THR A 209 -10.84 -6.31 17.37
CA THR A 209 -11.48 -6.88 18.57
C THR A 209 -12.28 -5.82 19.33
N ALA A 210 -11.71 -4.61 19.52
CA ALA A 210 -12.42 -3.50 20.13
C ALA A 210 -13.70 -3.12 19.35
N SER A 211 -13.64 -3.14 18.02
CA SER A 211 -14.82 -2.90 17.16
C SER A 211 -15.90 -3.99 17.28
N LEU A 212 -15.50 -5.22 17.65
CA LEU A 212 -16.36 -6.38 17.90
C LEU A 212 -16.90 -6.47 19.33
N GLU A 213 -16.54 -5.56 20.24
CA GLU A 213 -17.14 -5.48 21.58
C GLU A 213 -18.30 -4.45 21.64
N VAL A 214 -18.42 -3.58 20.64
CA VAL A 214 -19.50 -2.58 20.54
C VAL A 214 -20.86 -3.25 20.28
N PRO A 215 -21.95 -2.98 21.04
CA PRO A 215 -23.23 -3.71 20.95
C PRO A 215 -23.86 -3.80 19.54
N ARG A 216 -24.53 -4.91 19.22
CA ARG A 216 -25.13 -5.18 17.89
C ARG A 216 -26.11 -4.11 17.40
N GLN A 217 -26.88 -3.48 18.30
CA GLN A 217 -27.86 -2.45 17.94
C GLN A 217 -27.20 -1.16 17.40
N SER A 218 -26.03 -0.79 17.92
CA SER A 218 -25.25 0.36 17.41
C SER A 218 -24.46 0.03 16.14
N ARG A 219 -24.22 -1.26 15.85
CA ARG A 219 -23.62 -1.71 14.56
C ARG A 219 -24.59 -1.66 13.38
N VAL A 220 -25.87 -1.97 13.61
CA VAL A 220 -26.90 -1.94 12.55
C VAL A 220 -27.24 -0.50 12.17
N ALA A 221 -27.36 0.40 13.15
CA ALA A 221 -27.52 1.83 12.90
C ALA A 221 -26.33 2.43 12.09
N LYS A 222 -25.10 1.94 12.32
CA LYS A 222 -23.92 2.28 11.49
C LYS A 222 -23.91 1.66 10.08
N ARG A 223 -24.71 0.62 9.82
CA ARG A 223 -24.70 -0.17 8.57
C ARG A 223 -25.84 0.17 7.59
N THR A 224 -26.98 0.69 8.05
CA THR A 224 -28.19 0.82 7.20
C THR A 224 -28.62 2.26 6.89
N GLY A 225 -27.88 3.29 7.29
CA GLY A 225 -28.22 4.65 6.91
C GLY A 225 -27.18 5.66 7.37
N LEU A 226 -26.70 6.48 6.43
CA LEU A 226 -25.92 7.69 6.68
C LEU A 226 -24.65 7.49 7.54
N LYS A 227 -23.53 7.14 6.90
CA LYS A 227 -22.31 7.94 7.12
C LYS A 227 -22.50 9.30 6.43
N LYS A 228 -23.48 10.10 6.86
CA LYS A 228 -23.33 11.56 6.78
C LYS A 228 -22.36 11.89 7.90
N SER A 229 -21.10 12.10 7.53
CA SER A 229 -20.10 12.84 8.31
C SER A 229 -20.03 12.55 9.82
N MET A 230 -19.92 11.28 10.23
CA MET A 230 -18.93 11.02 11.28
C MET A 230 -17.60 11.07 10.55
N GLY A 231 -16.90 12.21 10.67
CA GLY A 231 -15.72 12.52 9.86
C GLY A 231 -14.79 11.33 9.79
N ALA A 232 -14.40 10.93 8.58
CA ALA A 232 -13.33 9.97 8.40
C ALA A 232 -12.17 10.40 9.30
N GLU A 233 -11.63 9.46 10.08
CA GLU A 233 -10.51 9.78 10.94
C GLU A 233 -9.36 10.29 10.07
N LYS A 234 -8.69 11.35 10.54
CA LYS A 234 -7.62 11.96 9.75
C LYS A 234 -6.56 10.89 9.42
N PRO A 235 -6.07 10.82 8.17
CA PRO A 235 -5.05 9.86 7.76
C PRO A 235 -3.84 9.78 8.70
N GLU A 236 -3.40 10.92 9.26
CA GLU A 236 -2.30 10.96 10.24
C GLU A 236 -2.62 10.18 11.54
N THR A 237 -3.86 10.26 12.01
CA THR A 237 -4.31 9.55 13.22
C THR A 237 -4.40 8.05 12.96
N VAL A 238 -4.87 7.64 11.78
CA VAL A 238 -4.90 6.24 11.36
C VAL A 238 -3.48 5.68 11.25
N PHE A 239 -2.56 6.43 10.63
CA PHE A 239 -1.16 6.05 10.52
C PHE A 239 -0.56 5.73 11.90
N LYS A 240 -0.74 6.62 12.88
CA LYS A 240 -0.23 6.42 14.26
C LYS A 240 -0.84 5.23 14.99
N LYS A 241 -2.04 4.78 14.59
CA LYS A 241 -2.69 3.59 15.17
C LYS A 241 -2.19 2.29 14.55
N PHE A 242 -1.92 2.30 13.26
CA PHE A 242 -1.54 1.10 12.50
C PHE A 242 -0.05 0.83 12.57
N PHE A 243 0.77 1.88 12.58
CA PHE A 243 2.22 1.76 12.56
C PHE A 243 2.81 2.12 13.93
N VAL A 244 3.50 1.14 14.51
CA VAL A 244 4.42 1.38 15.64
C VAL A 244 5.71 1.89 15.02
N ASP A 245 5.88 3.20 14.93
CA ASP A 245 7.07 3.82 14.37
C ASP A 245 8.28 3.55 15.28
N PRO A 246 9.38 2.93 14.80
CA PRO A 246 10.62 2.86 15.56
C PRO A 246 11.36 4.21 15.63
N ILE A 247 10.98 5.19 14.82
CA ILE A 247 11.65 6.49 14.67
C ILE A 247 10.80 7.56 15.36
N ASP A 248 10.86 7.54 16.69
CA ASP A 248 10.10 8.45 17.54
C ASP A 248 10.49 9.93 17.29
N ASN A 249 9.48 10.71 16.90
CA ASN A 249 9.19 12.12 17.19
C ASN A 249 10.15 13.31 16.90
N GLU A 250 11.43 13.17 16.52
CA GLU A 250 12.26 14.36 16.17
C GLU A 250 12.56 14.52 14.66
N VAL A 251 12.58 13.42 13.91
CA VAL A 251 12.83 13.44 12.46
C VAL A 251 11.57 13.89 11.67
N TRP A 252 10.40 13.79 12.31
CA TRP A 252 9.10 14.17 11.76
C TRP A 252 8.98 15.67 11.45
N GLU A 253 9.58 16.53 12.25
CA GLU A 253 9.56 18.00 12.07
C GLU A 253 10.77 18.49 11.26
N SER A 254 11.97 17.95 11.51
CA SER A 254 13.22 18.47 10.93
C SER A 254 13.31 18.30 9.40
N VAL A 255 12.80 17.21 8.83
CA VAL A 255 12.81 16.98 7.37
C VAL A 255 11.76 17.85 6.65
N PHE A 256 10.70 18.28 7.35
CA PHE A 256 9.68 19.19 6.79
C PHE A 256 10.02 20.67 6.98
N VAL A 257 10.77 21.03 8.02
CA VAL A 257 11.25 22.42 8.21
C VAL A 257 12.29 22.79 7.15
N GLU A 258 13.09 21.84 6.65
CA GLU A 258 14.06 22.09 5.56
C GLU A 258 13.46 22.00 4.13
N GLN A 259 12.27 21.44 3.97
CA GLN A 259 11.52 21.49 2.70
C GLN A 259 10.40 22.54 2.73
N ARG A 260 10.61 23.62 3.48
CA ARG A 260 9.87 24.86 3.28
C ARG A 260 10.15 25.31 1.85
N TRP A 261 9.17 25.13 0.97
CA TRP A 261 9.11 25.80 -0.31
C TRP A 261 9.47 27.26 -0.06
N ALA A 262 10.65 27.64 -0.52
CA ALA A 262 11.04 29.03 -0.54
C ALA A 262 9.99 29.74 -1.37
N GLU A 263 9.20 30.55 -0.70
CA GLU A 263 8.75 31.84 -1.21
C GLU A 263 9.94 32.50 -1.91
N THR A 264 10.14 32.27 -3.20
CA THR A 264 10.90 33.18 -4.06
C THR A 264 10.59 32.95 -5.54
N MET A 265 9.71 33.85 -6.02
CA MET A 265 9.42 34.28 -7.40
C MET A 265 8.36 33.52 -8.19
#